data_AF-A0A5P8YXB8-F1
#
_entry.id   AF-A0A5P8YXB8-F1
#
_cell.length_a   1.000
_cell.length_b   1.000
_cell.length_c   1.000
_cell.angle_alpha   90.00
_cell.angle_beta   90.00
_cell.angle_gamma   90.00
#
_symmetry.space_group_name_H-M   'P 1'
#
loop_
_entity.id
_entity.type
_entity.pdbx_description
1 polymer ?
#
loop_
_entity_poly.entity_id
_entity_poly.type
_entity_poly.pdbx_seq_one_letter_code
_entity_poly.pdbx_strand_id
1 'polypeptide(L)'
;MFPKGAMFFMFRYLGLSALSLLVTACTTQPNHLGNPLLLPVSALTTGAENAVYGARRARVKDAVIAAGPALLTDTEVQEALWRAAPVPTADRATVLRDIADLPDPGSAEWAEAATVAIMVRL
;
A
#
# COMPACT_ATOMS: atom_id res chain seq x y z
N MET A 1 -60.62 23.12 2.65
CA MET A 1 -60.47 21.86 1.89
C MET A 1 -59.03 21.41 2.10
N PHE A 2 -58.83 20.47 3.02
CA PHE A 2 -57.53 19.90 3.44
C PHE A 2 -57.53 18.41 3.12
N PRO A 3 -56.45 17.82 2.60
CA PRO A 3 -56.09 16.43 2.88
C PRO A 3 -55.04 16.45 4.02
N LYS A 4 -55.29 15.98 5.25
CA LYS A 4 -55.50 14.60 5.75
C LYS A 4 -54.47 13.60 5.19
N GLY A 5 -53.38 13.41 5.94
CA GLY A 5 -52.38 12.38 5.68
C GLY A 5 -51.38 12.21 6.84
N ALA A 6 -51.77 11.39 7.81
CA ALA A 6 -50.88 10.53 8.62
C ALA A 6 -49.70 11.17 9.38
N MET A 7 -50.04 11.87 10.46
CA MET A 7 -49.30 11.84 11.72
C MET A 7 -49.52 10.47 12.37
N PHE A 8 -48.70 9.46 12.06
CA PHE A 8 -48.56 8.19 12.81
C PHE A 8 -47.33 7.47 12.24
N PHE A 9 -46.50 6.85 13.09
CA PHE A 9 -45.18 6.25 12.82
C PHE A 9 -43.92 7.07 13.16
N MET A 10 -44.00 7.87 14.23
CA MET A 10 -42.93 7.85 15.23
C MET A 10 -43.09 6.53 16.02
N PHE A 11 -41.99 5.84 16.34
CA PHE A 11 -41.91 4.50 16.96
C PHE A 11 -42.29 3.33 16.05
N ARG A 12 -41.32 2.64 15.41
CA ARG A 12 -41.19 1.15 15.44
C ARG A 12 -40.06 0.54 14.57
N TYR A 13 -38.88 1.13 14.41
CA TYR A 13 -37.74 0.36 13.82
C TYR A 13 -36.41 0.64 14.54
N LEU A 14 -36.49 0.78 15.86
CA LEU A 14 -35.36 0.50 16.73
C LEU A 14 -35.34 -1.02 16.91
N GLY A 15 -34.34 -1.69 16.33
CA GLY A 15 -34.07 -3.10 16.59
C GLY A 15 -34.70 -4.06 15.58
N LEU A 16 -34.03 -4.26 14.45
CA LEU A 16 -33.76 -5.58 13.86
C LEU A 16 -33.09 -5.33 12.52
N SER A 17 -31.77 -5.49 12.46
CA SER A 17 -31.02 -6.00 11.28
C SER A 17 -29.52 -6.01 11.57
N ALA A 18 -29.13 -6.44 12.78
CA ALA A 18 -27.75 -6.83 13.10
C ALA A 18 -27.51 -8.32 12.73
N LEU A 19 -28.13 -8.80 11.66
CA LEU A 19 -28.17 -10.24 11.30
C LEU A 19 -27.72 -10.50 9.85
N SER A 20 -26.88 -9.63 9.29
CA SER A 20 -26.30 -9.84 7.94
C SER A 20 -24.88 -10.41 7.98
N LEU A 21 -24.35 -10.80 9.15
CA LEU A 21 -22.95 -11.26 9.32
C LEU A 21 -22.75 -12.79 9.29
N LEU A 22 -23.78 -13.59 8.98
CA LEU A 22 -23.69 -15.06 9.16
C LEU A 22 -23.90 -15.91 7.88
N VAL A 23 -23.92 -15.32 6.68
CA VAL A 23 -24.22 -16.07 5.44
C VAL A 23 -23.07 -16.09 4.41
N THR A 24 -21.82 -16.22 4.86
CA THR A 24 -20.70 -16.50 3.93
C THR A 24 -19.84 -17.71 4.32
N ALA A 25 -20.31 -18.57 5.23
CA ALA A 25 -19.58 -19.79 5.64
C ALA A 25 -19.98 -21.07 4.87
N CYS A 26 -20.79 -20.97 3.83
CA CYS A 26 -21.15 -22.12 2.97
C CYS A 26 -20.35 -22.08 1.66
N THR A 27 -19.06 -22.41 1.72
CA THR A 27 -18.28 -22.81 0.55
C THR A 27 -17.62 -24.16 0.84
N THR A 28 -17.86 -25.13 -0.04
CA THR A 28 -17.35 -26.52 0.03
C THR A 28 -15.95 -26.65 -0.57
N GLN A 29 -15.11 -25.63 -0.38
CA GLN A 29 -13.73 -25.58 -0.86
C GLN A 29 -12.80 -25.49 0.37
N PRO A 30 -11.58 -26.06 0.36
CA PRO A 30 -10.63 -25.90 1.45
C PRO A 30 -10.45 -24.42 1.76
N ASN A 31 -10.92 -24.00 2.93
CA ASN A 31 -10.89 -22.61 3.35
C ASN A 31 -9.43 -22.27 3.71
N HIS A 32 -8.74 -21.49 2.87
CA HIS A 32 -7.40 -20.98 3.16
C HIS A 32 -7.40 -19.94 4.29
N LEU A 33 -8.56 -19.58 4.83
CA LEU A 33 -8.67 -18.78 6.05
C LEU A 33 -8.22 -19.68 7.21
N GLY A 34 -7.02 -19.41 7.73
CA GLY A 34 -6.48 -20.07 8.92
C GLY A 34 -7.41 -19.94 10.13
N ASN A 35 -6.99 -20.51 11.27
CA ASN A 35 -7.79 -20.56 12.48
C ASN A 35 -8.49 -19.20 12.76
N PRO A 36 -9.84 -19.14 12.80
CA PRO A 36 -10.59 -17.89 12.96
C PRO A 36 -10.25 -17.12 14.24
N LEU A 37 -9.73 -17.79 15.26
CA LEU A 37 -9.22 -17.17 16.49
C LEU A 37 -7.88 -16.45 16.30
N LEU A 38 -7.11 -16.83 15.27
CA LEU A 38 -5.86 -16.17 14.90
C LEU A 38 -6.07 -15.01 13.91
N LEU A 39 -7.22 -14.92 13.24
CA LEU A 39 -7.51 -13.85 12.27
C LEU A 39 -7.36 -12.43 12.84
N PRO A 40 -7.81 -12.10 14.07
CA PRO A 40 -7.59 -10.77 14.63
C PRO A 40 -6.11 -10.46 14.86
N VAL A 41 -5.33 -11.46 15.29
CA VAL A 41 -3.88 -11.31 15.48
C VAL A 41 -3.19 -11.13 14.13
N SER A 42 -3.52 -11.98 13.14
CA SER A 42 -3.02 -11.86 11.77
C SER A 42 -3.39 -10.52 11.13
N ALA A 43 -4.57 -9.97 11.41
CA ALA A 43 -4.99 -8.66 10.92
C ALA A 43 -4.15 -7.53 11.53
N LEU A 44 -3.87 -7.58 12.84
CA LEU A 44 -3.01 -6.59 13.51
C LEU A 44 -1.56 -6.65 13.00
N THR A 45 -0.99 -7.85 12.83
CA THR A 45 0.37 -8.01 12.32
C THR A 45 0.48 -7.57 10.86
N THR A 46 -0.46 -8.00 10.00
CA THR A 46 -0.52 -7.58 8.59
C THR A 46 -0.71 -6.07 8.47
N GLY A 47 -1.54 -5.47 9.33
CA GLY A 47 -1.74 -4.02 9.36
C GLY A 47 -0.46 -3.26 9.73
N ALA A 48 0.27 -3.74 10.74
CA ALA A 48 1.54 -3.14 11.16
C ALA A 48 2.63 -3.28 10.07
N GLU A 49 2.74 -4.45 9.44
CA GLU A 49 3.68 -4.70 8.34
C GLU A 49 3.39 -3.80 7.13
N ASN A 50 2.12 -3.65 6.74
CA ASN A 50 1.71 -2.75 5.67
C ASN A 50 2.02 -1.28 5.99
N ALA A 51 1.85 -0.85 7.24
CA ALA A 51 2.18 0.51 7.65
C ALA A 51 3.70 0.77 7.60
N VAL A 52 4.51 -0.19 8.05
CA VAL A 52 5.98 -0.10 7.98
C VAL A 52 6.45 -0.10 6.52
N TYR A 53 5.90 -0.98 5.68
CA TYR A 53 6.20 -1.01 4.25
C TYR A 53 5.85 0.31 3.57
N GLY A 54 4.63 0.84 3.82
CA GLY A 54 4.19 2.12 3.28
C GLY A 54 5.10 3.28 3.69
N ALA A 55 5.52 3.32 4.96
CA ALA A 55 6.45 4.33 5.45
C ALA A 55 7.84 4.21 4.79
N ARG A 56 8.34 2.98 4.58
CA ARG A 56 9.60 2.75 3.85
C ARG A 56 9.49 3.23 2.41
N ARG A 57 8.44 2.83 1.69
CA ARG A 57 8.20 3.21 0.30
C ARG A 57 8.13 4.72 0.13
N ALA A 58 7.43 5.43 1.03
CA ALA A 58 7.34 6.88 1.01
C ALA A 58 8.74 7.53 1.11
N ARG A 59 9.57 7.09 2.06
CA ARG A 59 10.95 7.61 2.21
C ARG A 59 11.82 7.38 0.98
N VAL A 60 11.73 6.19 0.38
CA VAL A 60 12.47 5.88 -0.85
C VAL A 60 11.99 6.77 -1.99
N LYS A 61 10.67 6.93 -2.15
CA LYS A 61 10.09 7.79 -3.18
C LYS A 61 10.54 9.24 -3.04
N ASP A 62 10.53 9.78 -1.81
CA ASP A 62 10.98 11.14 -1.55
C ASP A 62 12.46 11.32 -1.93
N ALA A 63 13.31 10.32 -1.61
CA ALA A 63 14.72 10.34 -2.00
C ALA A 63 14.93 10.24 -3.51
N VAL A 64 14.13 9.43 -4.22
CA VAL A 64 14.17 9.32 -5.68
C VAL A 64 13.73 10.63 -6.35
N ILE A 65 12.67 11.26 -5.85
CA ILE A 65 12.21 12.56 -6.36
C ILE A 65 13.27 13.63 -6.13
N ALA A 66 13.90 13.65 -4.95
CA ALA A 66 14.98 14.59 -4.64
C ALA A 66 16.23 14.38 -5.52
N ALA A 67 16.55 13.12 -5.85
CA ALA A 67 17.65 12.78 -6.74
C ALA A 67 17.36 13.14 -8.21
N GLY A 68 16.13 12.90 -8.67
CA GLY A 68 15.72 13.11 -10.05
C GLY A 68 16.61 12.37 -11.07
N PRO A 69 16.66 12.84 -12.33
CA PRO A 69 17.48 12.21 -13.38
C PRO A 69 18.99 12.21 -13.09
N ALA A 70 19.48 13.09 -12.20
CA ALA A 70 20.88 13.13 -11.81
C ALA A 70 21.33 11.83 -11.14
N LEU A 71 20.40 11.03 -10.61
CA LEU A 71 20.67 9.68 -10.11
C LEU A 71 21.46 8.80 -11.09
N LEU A 72 21.28 8.98 -12.40
CA LEU A 72 21.91 8.14 -13.41
C LEU A 72 23.37 8.50 -13.69
N THR A 73 23.80 9.71 -13.33
CA THR A 73 25.10 10.25 -13.75
C THR A 73 25.94 10.80 -12.61
N ASP A 74 25.33 11.19 -11.49
CA ASP A 74 25.98 11.85 -10.37
C ASP A 74 26.20 10.88 -9.20
N THR A 75 27.47 10.62 -8.89
CA THR A 75 27.86 9.72 -7.79
C THR A 75 27.52 10.28 -6.42
N GLU A 76 27.55 11.59 -6.21
CA GLU A 76 27.18 12.19 -4.92
C GLU A 76 25.68 12.04 -4.66
N VAL A 77 24.86 12.20 -5.71
CA VAL A 77 23.42 11.96 -5.66
C VAL A 77 23.12 10.49 -5.39
N GLN A 78 23.83 9.56 -6.05
CA GLN A 78 23.72 8.14 -5.78
C GLN A 78 24.05 7.80 -4.33
N GLU A 79 25.16 8.31 -3.79
CA GLU A 79 25.54 8.09 -2.39
C GLU A 79 24.56 8.71 -1.39
N ALA A 80 23.93 9.84 -1.73
CA ALA A 80 22.83 10.38 -0.93
C ALA A 80 21.60 9.46 -0.94
N LEU A 81 21.22 8.94 -2.11
CA LEU A 81 20.11 7.98 -2.23
C LEU A 81 20.40 6.71 -1.42
N TRP A 82 21.60 6.14 -1.51
CA TRP A 82 21.93 4.90 -0.80
C TRP A 82 21.99 5.04 0.72
N ARG A 83 22.16 6.26 1.23
CA ARG A 83 22.00 6.54 2.67
C ARG A 83 20.53 6.52 3.09
N ALA A 84 19.61 6.96 2.23
CA ALA A 84 18.17 6.95 2.50
C ALA A 84 17.52 5.59 2.21
N ALA A 85 18.03 4.88 1.20
CA ALA A 85 17.55 3.59 0.71
C ALA A 85 18.76 2.63 0.57
N PRO A 86 19.13 1.90 1.64
CA PRO A 86 20.38 1.15 1.70
C PRO A 86 20.33 -0.15 0.86
N VAL A 87 20.46 -0.02 -0.45
CA VAL A 87 20.62 -1.14 -1.39
C VAL A 87 22.02 -1.76 -1.20
N PRO A 88 22.14 -3.10 -1.12
CA PRO A 88 23.42 -3.79 -1.10
C PRO A 88 24.34 -3.34 -2.24
N THR A 89 25.62 -3.12 -1.95
CA THR A 89 26.58 -2.60 -2.95
C THR A 89 26.67 -3.46 -4.20
N ALA A 90 26.50 -4.78 -4.07
CA ALA A 90 26.46 -5.74 -5.17
C ALA A 90 25.28 -5.50 -6.14
N ASP A 91 24.17 -4.95 -5.66
CA ASP A 91 22.94 -4.77 -6.44
C ASP A 91 22.78 -3.37 -7.05
N ARG A 92 23.50 -2.36 -6.52
CA ARG A 92 23.39 -0.95 -6.94
C ARG A 92 23.55 -0.76 -8.44
N ALA A 93 24.54 -1.41 -9.04
CA ALA A 93 24.79 -1.30 -10.49
C ALA A 93 23.65 -1.92 -11.33
N THR A 94 22.96 -2.93 -10.80
CA THR A 94 21.77 -3.50 -11.46
C THR A 94 20.57 -2.58 -11.29
N VAL A 95 20.36 -2.01 -10.10
CA VAL A 95 19.31 -1.01 -9.87
C VAL A 95 19.45 0.17 -10.81
N LEU A 96 20.65 0.74 -10.94
CA LEU A 96 20.87 1.90 -11.80
C LEU A 96 20.64 1.58 -13.28
N ARG A 97 20.95 0.36 -13.73
CA ARG A 97 20.62 -0.10 -15.08
C ARG A 97 19.11 -0.22 -15.28
N ASP A 98 18.40 -0.88 -14.36
CA ASP A 98 16.95 -0.99 -14.42
C ASP A 98 16.27 0.39 -14.46
N ILE A 99 16.78 1.36 -13.69
CA ILE A 99 16.27 2.74 -13.67
C ILE A 99 16.61 3.48 -14.97
N ALA A 100 17.78 3.24 -15.55
CA ALA A 100 18.20 3.85 -16.82
C ALA A 100 17.35 3.38 -18.00
N ASP A 101 16.83 2.15 -17.93
CA ASP A 101 15.94 1.57 -18.94
C ASP A 101 14.49 2.08 -18.84
N LEU A 102 14.14 2.84 -17.80
CA LEU A 102 12.81 3.43 -17.64
C LEU A 102 12.61 4.61 -18.61
N PRO A 103 11.39 4.76 -19.18
CA PRO A 103 11.07 5.89 -20.04
C PRO A 103 10.93 7.19 -19.24
N ASP A 104 11.06 8.31 -19.94
CA ASP A 104 10.79 9.67 -19.47
C ASP A 104 11.43 10.04 -18.11
N PRO A 105 12.78 10.07 -18.00
CA PRO A 105 13.47 10.41 -16.77
C PRO A 105 13.00 11.72 -16.14
N GLY A 106 12.66 11.68 -14.85
CA GLY A 106 12.20 12.84 -14.08
C GLY A 106 10.68 13.06 -14.10
N SER A 107 9.92 12.26 -14.84
CA SER A 107 8.46 12.21 -14.72
C SER A 107 8.02 11.58 -13.38
N ALA A 108 6.75 11.77 -13.01
CA ALA A 108 6.18 11.15 -11.82
C ALA A 108 6.14 9.61 -11.96
N GLU A 109 5.83 9.13 -13.17
CA GLU A 109 5.80 7.73 -13.54
C GLU A 109 7.19 7.10 -13.44
N TRP A 110 8.22 7.79 -13.94
CA TRP A 110 9.61 7.38 -13.78
C TRP A 110 10.02 7.28 -12.30
N ALA A 111 9.66 8.29 -11.49
CA ALA A 111 9.99 8.29 -10.06
C ALA A 111 9.31 7.12 -9.31
N GLU A 112 8.08 6.79 -9.65
CA GLU A 112 7.37 5.63 -9.09
C GLU A 112 8.02 4.31 -9.51
N ALA A 113 8.34 4.15 -10.80
CA ALA A 113 8.99 2.94 -11.29
C ALA A 113 10.41 2.76 -10.71
N ALA A 114 11.19 3.84 -10.59
CA ALA A 114 12.49 3.82 -9.95
C ALA A 114 12.41 3.48 -8.45
N THR A 115 11.40 4.00 -7.76
CA THR A 115 11.11 3.63 -6.36
C THR A 115 10.88 2.12 -6.24
N VAL A 116 10.10 1.52 -7.14
CA VAL A 116 9.84 0.07 -7.15
C VAL A 116 11.13 -0.71 -7.42
N ALA A 117 11.93 -0.30 -8.41
CA ALA A 117 13.20 -0.96 -8.74
C ALA A 117 14.17 -1.00 -7.55
N ILE A 118 14.16 0.03 -6.69
CA ILE A 118 14.94 0.09 -5.45
C ILE A 118 14.31 -0.81 -4.37
N MET A 119 12.99 -0.68 -4.15
CA MET A 119 12.27 -1.38 -3.07
C MET A 119 12.37 -2.91 -3.15
N VAL A 120 12.50 -3.48 -4.36
CA VAL A 120 12.66 -4.93 -4.55
C VAL A 120 13.99 -5.47 -4.00
N ARG A 121 14.95 -4.59 -3.68
CA ARG A 121 16.30 -4.93 -3.22
C ARG A 121 16.63 -4.39 -1.81
N LEU A 122 15.63 -3.93 -1.06
CA LEU A 122 15.74 -3.47 0.33
C LEU A 122 15.23 -4.51 1.32
#